data_AF-A0A2K3LU14-F1
#
_entry.id   AF-A0A2K3LU14-F1
#
_cell.length_a   1.000
_cell.length_b   1.000
_cell.length_c   1.000
_cell.angle_alpha   90.00
_cell.angle_beta   90.00
_cell.angle_gamma   90.00
#
_symmetry.space_group_name_H-M   'P 1'
#
loop_
_entity.id
_entity.type
_entity.pdbx_description
1 polymer ?
#
loop_
_entity_poly.entity_id
_entity_poly.type
_entity_poly.pdbx_seq_one_letter_code
_entity_poly.pdbx_strand_id
1 'polypeptide(L)'
;MVYENNNNNNNNNNLGKNRVVVFGDADLAWEQTERIRFMNVKPIDFIGFESIDGKRVNILEGLELHTGVFNAAEQKGIVDYVAYLQDKGRKKELK
;
A
#
# COMPACT_ATOMS: atom_id res chain seq x y z
N MET A 1 -13.42 20.11 -5.08
CA MET A 1 -13.72 19.58 -6.42
C MET A 1 -14.54 18.32 -6.22
N VAL A 2 -15.80 18.35 -6.63
CA VAL A 2 -16.71 17.20 -6.59
C VAL A 2 -16.55 16.50 -7.94
N TYR A 3 -16.16 15.23 -7.95
CA TYR A 3 -16.19 14.44 -9.17
C TYR A 3 -17.51 13.67 -9.20
N GLU A 4 -18.49 14.22 -9.92
CA GLU A 4 -19.63 13.44 -10.41
C GLU A 4 -19.14 12.60 -11.59
N ASN A 5 -19.38 11.29 -11.57
CA ASN A 5 -19.08 10.43 -12.70
C ASN A 5 -20.36 9.67 -13.10
N ASN A 6 -21.07 10.25 -14.06
CA ASN A 6 -22.15 9.62 -14.81
C ASN A 6 -21.52 8.81 -15.94
N ASN A 7 -21.73 7.49 -15.98
CA ASN A 7 -21.51 6.75 -17.22
C ASN A 7 -22.54 5.65 -17.41
N ASN A 8 -23.55 5.99 -18.20
CA ASN A 8 -24.41 5.06 -18.93
C ASN A 8 -23.69 4.69 -20.22
N ASN A 9 -23.48 3.40 -20.51
CA ASN A 9 -23.53 2.92 -21.90
C ASN A 9 -23.71 1.40 -22.00
N ASN A 10 -24.89 1.02 -22.49
CA ASN A 10 -25.10 -0.21 -23.24
C ASN A 10 -24.32 -0.14 -24.56
N ASN A 11 -23.68 -1.24 -24.96
CA ASN A 11 -23.84 -1.83 -26.30
C ASN A 11 -23.08 -3.17 -26.42
N ASN A 12 -23.83 -4.21 -26.76
CA ASN A 12 -23.35 -5.51 -27.21
C ASN A 12 -22.61 -5.39 -28.54
N ASN A 13 -21.56 -6.18 -28.75
CA ASN A 13 -21.34 -6.96 -29.99
C ASN A 13 -20.21 -7.98 -29.83
N ASN A 14 -20.44 -9.16 -30.40
CA ASN A 14 -19.74 -10.42 -30.20
C ASN A 14 -18.83 -10.71 -31.42
N LEU A 15 -17.50 -10.81 -31.29
CA LEU A 15 -16.64 -11.61 -32.19
C LEU A 15 -15.17 -11.75 -31.72
N GLY A 16 -14.72 -12.99 -31.49
CA GLY A 16 -13.39 -13.49 -31.87
C GLY A 16 -12.12 -13.01 -31.14
N LYS A 17 -11.57 -13.88 -30.29
CA LYS A 17 -10.14 -14.11 -30.00
C LYS A 17 -9.20 -12.88 -29.94
N ASN A 18 -9.16 -12.26 -28.77
CA ASN A 18 -7.95 -11.91 -28.03
C ASN A 18 -8.36 -11.89 -26.57
N ARG A 19 -7.66 -12.61 -25.67
CA ARG A 19 -7.90 -12.43 -24.23
C ARG A 19 -7.30 -11.09 -23.85
N VAL A 20 -8.01 -10.01 -24.20
CA VAL A 20 -7.86 -8.74 -23.52
C VAL A 20 -8.13 -9.08 -22.05
N VAL A 21 -7.08 -9.03 -21.23
CA VAL A 21 -7.25 -8.98 -19.78
C VAL A 21 -7.96 -7.65 -19.53
N VAL A 22 -9.29 -7.70 -19.58
CA VAL A 22 -10.14 -6.61 -19.13
C VAL A 22 -10.02 -6.65 -17.62
N PHE A 23 -9.08 -5.87 -17.08
CA PHE A 23 -9.04 -5.57 -15.66
C PHE A 23 -10.40 -4.94 -15.33
N GLY A 24 -11.13 -5.55 -14.39
CA GLY A 24 -12.43 -5.01 -13.99
C GLY A 24 -12.23 -3.61 -13.40
N ASP A 25 -13.28 -2.79 -13.38
CA ASP A 25 -13.23 -1.45 -12.79
C ASP A 25 -12.68 -1.45 -11.35
N ALA A 26 -12.87 -2.56 -10.62
CA ALA A 26 -12.31 -2.78 -9.29
C ALA A 26 -10.79 -2.97 -9.26
N ASP A 27 -10.20 -3.64 -10.25
CA ASP A 27 -8.75 -3.89 -10.33
C ASP A 27 -8.01 -2.60 -10.72
N LEU A 28 -8.58 -1.81 -11.63
CA LEU A 28 -8.06 -0.50 -12.00
C LEU A 28 -8.15 0.50 -10.83
N ALA A 29 -9.23 0.44 -10.05
CA ALA A 29 -9.37 1.25 -8.83
C ALA A 29 -8.38 0.84 -7.73
N TRP A 30 -8.08 -0.45 -7.59
CA TRP A 30 -7.07 -0.95 -6.67
C TRP A 30 -5.67 -0.46 -7.04
N GLU A 31 -5.26 -0.60 -8.30
CA GLU A 31 -3.95 -0.16 -8.76
C GLU A 31 -3.78 1.38 -8.62
N GLN A 32 -4.84 2.14 -8.87
CA GLN A 32 -4.87 3.58 -8.63
C GLN A 32 -4.69 3.92 -7.16
N THR A 33 -5.34 3.16 -6.27
CA THR A 33 -5.22 3.32 -4.81
C THR A 33 -3.80 3.04 -4.34
N GLU A 34 -3.19 1.96 -4.84
CA GLU A 34 -1.82 1.58 -4.50
C GLU A 34 -0.82 2.63 -5.00
N ARG A 35 -1.01 3.14 -6.22
CA ARG A 35 -0.24 4.28 -6.74
C ARG A 35 -0.35 5.52 -5.84
N ILE A 36 -1.54 5.85 -5.34
CA ILE A 36 -1.72 6.99 -4.42
C ILE A 36 -0.98 6.75 -3.10
N ARG A 37 -0.99 5.53 -2.56
CA ARG A 37 -0.23 5.19 -1.34
C ARG A 37 1.28 5.33 -1.55
N PHE A 38 1.80 4.85 -2.69
CA PHE A 38 3.19 5.05 -3.07
C PHE A 38 3.56 6.52 -3.26
N MET A 39 2.67 7.33 -3.82
CA MET A 39 2.89 8.78 -3.97
C MET A 39 2.78 9.56 -2.65
N ASN A 40 2.19 8.96 -1.61
CA ASN A 40 2.14 9.54 -0.26
C ASN A 40 3.43 9.31 0.55
N VAL A 41 4.44 8.68 -0.05
CA VAL A 41 5.81 8.69 0.50
C VAL A 41 6.33 10.11 0.39
N LYS A 42 6.50 10.76 1.54
CA LYS A 42 7.07 12.11 1.59
C LYS A 42 8.58 11.97 1.69
N PRO A 43 9.35 12.38 0.66
CA PRO A 43 10.77 12.61 0.84
C PRO A 43 10.89 13.80 1.79
N ILE A 44 11.03 13.49 3.07
CA ILE A 44 11.36 14.48 4.09
C ILE A 44 12.83 14.27 4.36
N ASP A 45 13.64 15.26 4.00
CA ASP A 45 15.05 15.28 4.37
C ASP A 45 15.13 15.43 5.88
N PHE A 46 15.24 14.30 6.59
CA PHE A 46 15.48 14.32 8.01
C PHE A 46 16.90 14.81 8.26
N ILE A 47 17.02 15.92 8.99
CA ILE A 47 18.29 16.52 9.35
C ILE A 47 18.47 16.34 10.86
N GLY A 48 19.41 15.47 11.23
CA GLY A 48 19.84 15.29 12.62
C GLY A 48 21.35 15.11 12.63
N PHE A 49 22.09 16.14 13.02
CA PHE A 49 23.54 16.08 13.02
C PHE A 49 24.08 15.73 14.41
N GLU A 50 24.95 14.72 14.47
CA GLU A 50 25.71 14.37 15.66
C GLU A 50 27.21 14.32 15.37
N SER A 51 28.02 14.42 16.42
CA SER A 51 29.47 14.27 16.35
C SER A 51 29.88 12.84 16.69
N ILE A 52 30.38 12.12 15.69
CA ILE A 52 30.86 10.74 15.82
C ILE A 52 32.34 10.75 15.42
N ASP A 53 33.24 10.36 16.33
CA ASP A 53 34.69 10.37 16.13
C ASP A 53 35.24 11.71 15.58
N GLY A 54 34.70 12.82 16.09
CA GLY A 54 35.08 14.17 15.67
C GLY A 54 34.55 14.61 14.30
N LYS A 55 33.73 13.79 13.63
CA LYS A 55 33.07 14.13 12.36
C LYS A 55 31.62 14.50 12.59
N ARG A 56 31.13 15.52 11.89
CA ARG A 56 29.72 15.90 11.85
C ARG A 56 28.98 14.99 10.86
N VAL A 57 28.06 14.18 11.35
CA VAL A 57 27.35 13.16 10.57
C VAL A 57 25.85 13.41 10.66
N ASN A 58 25.12 13.36 9.54
CA ASN A 58 23.65 13.33 9.56
C ASN A 58 23.20 11.91 9.92
N ILE A 59 22.84 11.68 11.18
CA ILE A 59 22.40 10.36 11.66
C ILE A 59 21.04 9.94 11.11
N LEU A 60 20.31 10.86 10.49
CA LEU A 60 19.00 10.59 9.89
C LEU A 60 19.06 10.47 8.36
N GLU A 61 20.26 10.49 7.77
CA GLU A 61 20.45 10.31 6.34
C GLU A 61 19.90 8.95 5.89
N GLY A 62 19.09 8.94 4.83
CA GLY A 62 18.47 7.74 4.28
C GLY A 62 17.20 7.27 4.98
N LEU A 63 16.70 7.99 6.00
CA LEU A 63 15.39 7.71 6.57
C LEU A 63 14.27 8.22 5.66
N GLU A 64 13.28 7.36 5.39
CA GLU A 64 12.07 7.70 4.64
C GLU A 64 10.82 7.55 5.51
N LEU A 65 9.87 8.47 5.35
CA LEU A 65 8.59 8.41 6.06
C LEU A 65 7.47 7.90 5.14
N HIS A 66 7.09 6.65 5.34
CA HIS A 66 5.91 6.07 4.69
C HIS A 66 4.69 6.19 5.61
N THR A 67 3.64 6.86 5.14
CA THR A 67 2.36 6.97 5.85
C THR A 67 1.24 6.36 5.01
N GLY A 68 0.25 5.74 5.66
CA GLY A 68 -0.90 5.18 4.95
C GLY A 68 -0.57 4.02 4.03
N VAL A 69 0.53 3.29 4.29
CA VAL A 69 0.93 2.09 3.53
C VAL A 69 -0.17 1.04 3.56
N PHE A 70 -0.77 0.84 4.74
CA PHE A 70 -1.90 -0.07 4.93
C PHE A 70 -3.18 0.69 5.19
N ASN A 71 -4.28 0.28 4.55
CA ASN A 71 -5.62 0.76 4.89
C ASN A 71 -6.13 0.10 6.19
N ALA A 72 -7.26 0.59 6.72
CA ALA A 72 -7.80 0.09 7.98
C ALA A 72 -8.14 -1.42 7.97
N ALA A 73 -8.60 -1.95 6.83
CA ALA A 73 -8.94 -3.36 6.70
C ALA A 73 -7.69 -4.25 6.68
N GLU A 74 -6.64 -3.83 5.97
CA GLU A 74 -5.33 -4.50 5.94
C GLU A 74 -4.64 -4.43 7.30
N GLN A 75 -4.65 -3.28 7.98
CA GLN A 75 -4.13 -3.15 9.34
C GLN A 75 -4.83 -4.14 10.28
N LYS A 76 -6.17 -4.21 10.23
CA LYS A 76 -6.94 -5.19 11.00
C LYS A 76 -6.56 -6.62 10.64
N GLY A 77 -6.45 -6.94 9.35
CA GLY A 77 -6.07 -8.27 8.88
C GLY A 77 -4.69 -8.71 9.38
N ILE A 78 -3.71 -7.80 9.38
CA ILE A 78 -2.37 -8.05 9.93
C ILE A 78 -2.46 -8.34 11.43
N VAL A 79 -3.17 -7.51 12.19
CA VAL A 79 -3.33 -7.67 13.64
C VAL A 79 -4.01 -9.00 13.98
N ASP A 80 -5.11 -9.32 13.30
CA ASP A 80 -5.85 -10.57 13.49
C ASP A 80 -4.95 -11.79 13.17
N TYR A 81 -4.15 -11.70 12.11
CA TYR A 81 -3.24 -12.78 11.71
C TYR A 81 -2.10 -12.98 12.72
N VAL A 82 -1.53 -11.89 13.24
CA VAL A 82 -0.53 -11.96 14.32
C VAL A 82 -1.13 -12.62 15.56
N ALA A 83 -2.34 -12.22 15.97
CA ALA A 83 -3.02 -12.83 17.11
C ALA A 83 -3.28 -14.34 16.90
N TYR A 84 -3.67 -14.72 15.69
CA TYR A 84 -3.84 -16.13 15.29
C TYR A 84 -2.53 -16.92 15.39
N LEU A 85 -1.41 -16.38 14.89
CA LEU A 85 -0.11 -17.03 14.97
C LEU A 85 0.36 -17.19 16.42
N GLN A 86 0.15 -16.16 17.26
CA GLN A 86 0.45 -16.23 18.68
C GLN A 86 -0.35 -17.35 19.37
N ASP A 87 -1.63 -17.49 19.05
CA ASP A 87 -2.48 -18.55 19.63
C ASP A 87 -2.01 -19.95 19.24
N LYS A 88 -1.69 -20.16 17.96
CA LYS A 88 -1.08 -21.39 17.47
C LYS A 88 0.25 -21.69 18.15
N GLY A 89 1.08 -20.67 18.36
CA GLY A 89 2.34 -20.79 19.11
C GLY A 89 2.11 -21.30 20.53
N ARG A 90 1.16 -20.69 21.26
CA ARG A 90 0.78 -21.12 22.63
C ARG A 90 0.28 -22.57 22.67
N LYS A 91 -0.45 -23.00 21.64
CA LYS A 91 -0.96 -24.37 21.50
C LYS A 91 0.06 -25.37 20.96
N LYS A 92 1.28 -24.93 20.60
CA LYS A 92 2.29 -25.75 19.89
C LYS A 92 1.78 -26.32 18.56
N GLU A 93 0.86 -25.60 17.93
CA GLU A 93 0.28 -25.91 16.61
C GLU A 93 0.98 -25.15 15.47
N LEU A 94 1.96 -24.29 15.81
CA LEU A 94 2.87 -23.70 14.85
C LEU A 94 3.88 -24.80 14.44
N LYS A 95 3.79 -25.26 13.18
CA LYS A 95 4.71 -26.25 12.60
C LYS A 95 5.92 -25.58 11.98
#